data_AF-A0A0W0S1B7-F1
#
_entry.id   AF-A0A0W0S1B7-F1
#
_cell.length_a   1.000
_cell.length_b   1.000
_cell.length_c   1.000
_cell.angle_alpha   90.00
_cell.angle_beta   90.00
_cell.angle_gamma   90.00
#
_symmetry.space_group_name_H-M   'P 1'
#
loop_
_entity.id
_entity.type
_entity.pdbx_description
1 polymer ?
#
loop_
_entity_poly.entity_id
_entity_poly.type
_entity_poly.pdbx_seq_one_letter_code
_entity_poly.pdbx_strand_id
1 'polypeptide(L)' 'MDRKYSKAAQKEVEKEMHRYKKGTARSGPSGKKVQSREQAIAIGLSKAREKGMKVPKKTDNH' A
#
# COMPACT_ATOMS: atom_id res chain seq x y z
N MET A 1 7.36 -17.77 -10.25
CA MET A 1 7.61 -16.43 -9.67
C MET A 1 7.04 -16.39 -8.27
N ASP A 2 7.87 -16.55 -7.26
CA ASP A 2 7.47 -16.37 -5.87
C ASP A 2 6.88 -14.98 -5.69
N ARG A 3 5.60 -14.91 -5.33
CA ARG A 3 4.98 -13.64 -5.00
C ARG A 3 5.69 -13.11 -3.76
N LYS A 4 6.39 -11.97 -3.89
CA LYS A 4 7.11 -11.29 -2.78
C LYS A 4 6.20 -11.03 -1.56
N TYR A 5 4.87 -11.10 -1.73
CA TYR A 5 3.86 -10.90 -0.70
C TYR A 5 2.59 -11.71 -0.97
N SER A 6 1.79 -11.92 0.08
CA SER A 6 0.55 -12.69 0.03
C SER A 6 -0.48 -12.11 -0.95
N LYS A 7 -1.35 -12.98 -1.49
CA LYS A 7 -2.52 -12.55 -2.31
C LYS A 7 -3.39 -11.52 -1.56
N ALA A 8 -3.50 -11.66 -0.24
CA ALA A 8 -4.25 -10.74 0.60
C ALA A 8 -3.60 -9.33 0.61
N ALA A 9 -2.28 -9.26 0.75
CA ALA A 9 -1.54 -8.00 0.67
C ALA A 9 -1.66 -7.35 -0.73
N GLN A 10 -1.62 -8.15 -1.80
CA GLN A 10 -1.82 -7.65 -3.16
C GLN A 10 -3.20 -7.00 -3.33
N LYS A 11 -4.27 -7.62 -2.80
CA LYS A 11 -5.62 -7.05 -2.82
C LYS A 11 -5.71 -5.72 -2.06
N GLU A 12 -4.98 -5.57 -0.96
CA GLU A 12 -4.99 -4.31 -0.20
C GLU A 12 -4.30 -3.18 -0.97
N VAL A 13 -3.16 -3.47 -1.60
CA VAL A 13 -2.48 -2.54 -2.51
C VAL A 13 -3.36 -2.16 -3.69
N GLU A 14 -4.03 -3.13 -4.29
CA GLU A 14 -4.94 -2.90 -5.42
C GLU A 14 -6.11 -1.98 -5.03
N LYS A 15 -6.72 -2.18 -3.86
CA LYS A 15 -7.76 -1.31 -3.33
C LYS A 15 -7.27 0.12 -3.13
N GLU A 16 -6.07 0.28 -2.57
CA GLU A 16 -5.48 1.61 -2.37
C GLU A 16 -5.17 2.29 -3.72
N MET A 17 -4.61 1.54 -4.66
CA MET A 17 -4.36 1.99 -6.03
C MET A 17 -5.65 2.40 -6.75
N HIS A 18 -6.75 1.71 -6.49
CA HIS A 18 -8.05 2.07 -7.06
C HIS A 18 -8.58 3.39 -6.47
N ARG A 19 -8.40 3.62 -5.16
CA ARG A 19 -8.72 4.91 -4.51
C ARG A 19 -7.84 6.04 -5.04
N TYR A 20 -6.56 5.76 -5.28
CA TYR A 20 -5.62 6.70 -5.86
C TYR A 20 -6.04 7.10 -7.27
N LYS A 21 -6.35 6.12 -8.14
CA LYS A 21 -6.87 6.38 -9.49
C LYS A 21 -8.17 7.19 -9.50
N LYS A 22 -8.98 7.05 -8.44
CA LYS A 22 -10.21 7.84 -8.23
C LYS A 22 -9.97 9.23 -7.63
N GLY A 23 -8.74 9.57 -7.24
CA GLY A 23 -8.43 10.85 -6.58
C GLY A 23 -8.92 10.95 -5.14
N THR A 24 -9.28 9.83 -4.52
CA THR A 24 -9.85 9.77 -3.16
C THR A 24 -8.91 9.16 -2.12
N ALA A 25 -7.76 8.62 -2.53
CA ALA A 25 -6.76 8.11 -1.60
C ALA A 25 -6.19 9.24 -0.72
N ARG A 26 -6.11 8.97 0.58
CA ARG A 26 -5.58 9.89 1.59
C ARG A 26 -4.53 9.20 2.45
N SER A 27 -3.54 9.95 2.90
CA SER A 27 -2.43 9.48 3.72
C SER A 27 -2.57 9.90 5.17
N GLY A 28 -2.39 8.93 6.07
CA GLY A 28 -2.20 9.14 7.50
C GLY A 28 -3.28 9.94 8.25
N PRO A 29 -2.98 10.39 9.47
CA PRO A 29 -3.89 11.18 10.31
C PRO A 29 -4.20 12.57 9.72
N SER A 30 -3.26 13.14 8.97
CA SER A 30 -3.41 14.45 8.34
C SER A 30 -4.39 14.47 7.17
N GLY A 31 -4.82 13.31 6.66
CA GLY A 31 -5.80 13.20 5.60
C GLY A 31 -5.38 13.82 4.26
N LYS A 32 -4.07 14.06 4.05
CA LYS A 32 -3.54 14.65 2.82
C LYS A 32 -3.83 13.72 1.64
N LYS A 33 -4.12 14.30 0.46
CA LYS A 33 -4.29 13.51 -0.76
C LYS A 33 -2.98 12.80 -1.11
N VAL A 34 -3.08 11.56 -1.57
CA VAL A 34 -1.94 10.81 -2.07
C VAL A 34 -1.51 11.40 -3.42
N GLN A 35 -0.26 11.82 -3.51
CA GLN A 35 0.26 12.53 -4.69
C GLN A 35 1.00 11.61 -5.66
N SER A 36 1.49 10.47 -5.19
CA SER A 36 2.25 9.54 -6.02
C SER A 36 1.72 8.11 -5.93
N ARG A 37 1.88 7.40 -7.05
CA ARG A 37 1.58 5.96 -7.13
C ARG A 37 2.39 5.14 -6.13
N GLU A 38 3.65 5.50 -5.94
CA GLU A 38 4.53 4.84 -4.97
C GLU A 38 4.02 5.00 -3.54
N GLN A 39 3.54 6.20 -3.19
CA GLN A 39 2.92 6.46 -1.90
C GLN A 39 1.63 5.64 -1.71
N ALA A 40 0.80 5.48 -2.74
CA ALA A 40 -0.37 4.60 -2.68
C ALA A 40 0.02 3.13 -2.43
N ILE A 41 1.08 2.65 -3.08
CA ILE A 41 1.60 1.29 -2.86
C ILE A 41 2.10 1.14 -1.42
N ALA A 42 2.87 2.11 -0.93
CA ALA A 42 3.38 2.11 0.44
C ALA A 42 2.26 2.08 1.49
N ILE A 43 1.19 2.86 1.29
CA ILE A 43 0.00 2.87 2.16
C ILE A 43 -0.71 1.51 2.11
N GLY A 44 -0.91 0.95 0.91
CA GLY A 44 -1.52 -0.38 0.76
C GLY A 44 -0.71 -1.49 1.45
N LEU A 45 0.62 -1.43 1.35
CA LEU A 45 1.51 -2.34 2.06
C LEU A 45 1.50 -2.12 3.58
N SER A 46 1.35 -0.87 4.05
CA SER A 46 1.20 -0.57 5.49
C SER A 46 -0.08 -1.18 6.06
N LYS A 47 -1.22 -0.99 5.38
CA LYS A 47 -2.51 -1.59 5.76
C LYS A 47 -2.46 -3.12 5.76
N ALA A 48 -1.79 -3.71 4.78
CA ALA A 48 -1.60 -5.15 4.74
C ALA A 48 -0.76 -5.65 5.94
N ARG A 49 0.27 -4.90 6.33
CA ARG A 49 1.10 -5.21 7.51
C ARG A 49 0.30 -5.11 8.81
N GLU A 50 -0.49 -4.05 8.98
CA GLU A 50 -1.38 -3.87 10.14
C GLU A 50 -2.39 -5.02 10.28
N LYS A 51 -2.87 -5.57 9.16
CA LYS A 51 -3.75 -6.74 9.12
C LYS A 51 -3.01 -8.08 9.33
N GLY A 52 -1.72 -8.07 9.65
CA GLY A 52 -0.93 -9.28 9.87
C GLY A 52 -0.63 -10.08 8.59
N MET A 53 -0.80 -9.49 7.41
CA MET A 53 -0.56 -10.19 6.14
C MET A 53 0.94 -10.30 5.86
N LYS A 54 1.34 -11.36 5.15
CA LYS A 54 2.71 -11.49 4.64
C LYS A 54 2.98 -10.40 3.61
N VAL A 55 3.76 -9.40 4.02
CA VAL A 55 4.23 -8.25 3.25
C VAL A 55 5.75 -8.33 3.09
N PRO A 56 6.34 -7.72 2.04
CA PRO A 56 7.79 -7.69 1.94
C PRO A 56 8.34 -6.82 3.08
N LYS A 57 9.54 -7.16 3.56
CA LYS A 57 10.27 -6.25 4.45
C LYS A 57 10.51 -4.94 3.71
N LYS A 58 10.49 -3.81 4.42
CA LYS A 58 10.96 -2.56 3.84
C LYS A 58 12.41 -2.81 3.43
N THR A 59 12.73 -2.61 2.15
CA THR A 59 14.12 -2.59 1.72
C THR A 59 14.69 -1.29 2.23
N ASP A 60 15.61 -1.37 3.18
CA ASP A 60 16.42 -0.26 3.65
C ASP A 60 17.40 0.08 2.52
N ASN A 61 16.96 0.87 1.55
CA ASN A 61 17.89 1.53 0.64
C ASN A 61 18.03 2.96 1.15
N HIS A 62 19.13 3.17 1.86
CA HIS A 62 19.67 4.48 2.24
C HIS A 62 20.07 5.26 0.98
#